data_AF-A0A367J305-F1
#
_entry.id   AF-A0A367J305-F1
#
_cell.length_a   1.000
_cell.length_b   1.000
_cell.length_c   1.000
_cell.angle_alpha   90.00
_cell.angle_beta   90.00
_cell.angle_gamma   90.00
#
_symmetry.space_group_name_H-M   'P 1'
#
loop_
_entity.id
_entity.type
_entity.pdbx_description
1 polymer ?
#
loop_
_entity_poly.entity_id
_entity_poly.type
_entity_poly.pdbx_seq_one_letter_code
_entity_poly.pdbx_strand_id
1 'polypeptide(L)'
;MNRTLITASRRLLLRSVVRQSPVSRHVITRSLTQTAVRPIFKGIFRNTSAQDTDNKRQVILDQDHLFHILSKSPIAEMRDRAAIINKYGTCPVCDNQEAPKQKPTYDCPECGYPTHCCEDHYHQGKEAHKEVCSILREINEDDHDLRSGRPMREFEFPSAQGFDETVNMANWDMFFYTRSFPSMDSDRSMRHVSKLLTYPISIAAVLHESSPYKYGDQITAEGMRSIAALRTILYPKNQLVNDAQAQVRTETINIYLLGARAEATLPSHIWLQLAYLFPSTPFHIHFIGPDALAPNQEPHMKSVNERLFFTFDNAMYHDYHEKIEKFDPYTDFFFLFSPGIGHHSAREGWKPSIQKALETKCAMFITGYDEADMMNDVAAVEQDYQGEFDWVLKPTVNEYRSLKRDVNLMDLRQTIFANYGIWGIRGKRYDVTHNPEENE
;
A
#
# COMPACT_ATOMS: atom_id res chain seq x y z
N MET A 1 88.67 18.48 17.26
CA MET A 1 89.56 17.48 17.88
C MET A 1 88.72 16.38 18.48
N ASN A 2 89.11 15.13 18.20
CA ASN A 2 88.78 13.85 18.88
C ASN A 2 87.36 13.24 18.84
N ARG A 3 87.21 12.37 17.82
CA ARG A 3 86.69 10.98 17.78
C ARG A 3 86.08 10.35 19.05
N THR A 4 84.98 9.64 18.83
CA THR A 4 84.66 8.31 19.43
C THR A 4 83.54 7.70 18.56
N LEU A 5 83.85 6.78 17.64
CA LEU A 5 84.01 5.32 17.76
C LEU A 5 82.66 4.55 17.71
N ILE A 6 82.57 3.71 16.65
CA ILE A 6 82.09 2.31 16.64
C ILE A 6 80.55 2.14 16.88
N THR A 7 79.73 1.42 16.11
CA THR A 7 79.87 0.18 15.33
C THR A 7 78.68 0.05 14.37
N ALA A 8 78.91 -0.64 13.25
CA ALA A 8 77.87 -1.15 12.37
C ALA A 8 77.01 -2.24 13.02
N SER A 9 75.72 -2.30 12.66
CA SER A 9 75.11 -3.58 12.24
C SER A 9 73.68 -3.44 11.71
N ARG A 10 73.50 -4.09 10.55
CA ARG A 10 72.31 -4.80 10.06
C ARG A 10 71.03 -3.99 9.81
N ARG A 11 70.84 -3.73 8.51
CA ARG A 11 69.53 -3.60 7.86
C ARG A 11 68.62 -4.78 8.25
N LEU A 12 67.54 -4.48 8.94
CA LEU A 12 66.35 -5.32 9.04
C LEU A 12 65.20 -4.56 8.39
N LEU A 13 64.75 -5.09 7.26
CA LEU A 13 63.52 -4.71 6.57
C LEU A 13 62.33 -4.99 7.49
N LEU A 14 61.81 -3.96 8.15
CA LEU A 14 60.52 -4.01 8.81
C LEU A 14 59.43 -3.90 7.74
N ARG A 15 58.88 -5.07 7.37
CA ARG A 15 57.56 -5.17 6.74
C ARG A 15 56.54 -4.50 7.67
N SER A 16 55.89 -3.45 7.19
CA SER A 16 54.72 -2.86 7.81
C SER A 16 53.58 -3.89 7.78
N VAL A 17 53.39 -4.58 8.91
CA VAL A 17 52.17 -5.35 9.17
C VAL A 17 51.08 -4.34 9.50
N VAL A 18 50.31 -3.95 8.47
CA VAL A 18 49.04 -3.24 8.63
C VAL A 18 48.11 -4.20 9.34
N ARG A 19 47.88 -3.93 10.63
CA ARG A 19 46.96 -4.65 11.50
C ARG A 19 45.54 -4.31 11.03
N GLN A 20 45.04 -5.10 10.09
CA GLN A 20 43.62 -5.08 9.69
C GLN A 20 42.80 -5.56 10.88
N SER A 21 42.13 -4.62 11.54
CA SER A 21 41.01 -4.90 12.43
C SER A 21 39.88 -5.52 11.61
N PRO A 22 39.25 -6.63 12.06
CA PRO A 22 38.01 -7.08 11.46
C PRO A 22 36.91 -6.14 11.95
N VAL A 23 36.63 -5.10 11.17
CA VAL A 23 35.39 -4.35 11.35
C VAL A 23 34.25 -5.27 10.94
N SER A 24 33.47 -5.61 11.95
CA SER A 24 32.28 -6.46 11.94
C SER A 24 31.37 -6.14 10.74
N ARG A 25 31.38 -7.01 9.72
CA ARG A 25 30.28 -7.15 8.75
C ARG A 25 29.26 -8.12 9.33
N HIS A 26 28.46 -7.65 10.29
CA HIS A 26 27.15 -8.23 10.53
C HIS A 26 26.13 -7.40 9.78
N VAL A 27 25.91 -7.81 8.53
CA VAL A 27 24.66 -7.55 7.82
C VAL A 27 23.58 -8.28 8.62
N ILE A 28 22.88 -7.56 9.50
CA ILE A 28 21.66 -8.06 10.12
C ILE A 28 20.56 -7.85 9.09
N THR A 29 20.42 -8.83 8.21
CA THR A 29 19.30 -8.97 7.31
C THR A 29 18.06 -9.41 8.09
N ARG A 30 17.00 -8.61 7.98
CA ARG A 30 15.59 -8.99 8.00
C ARG A 30 15.07 -9.76 9.21
N SER A 31 14.47 -8.98 10.12
CA SER A 31 13.19 -9.35 10.74
C SER A 31 12.32 -8.10 10.80
N LEU A 32 11.97 -7.57 9.63
CA LEU A 32 10.67 -6.91 9.51
C LEU A 32 9.66 -7.99 9.91
N THR A 33 8.88 -7.77 10.96
CA THR A 33 7.65 -8.50 11.20
C THR A 33 6.70 -8.15 10.05
N GLN A 34 7.02 -8.72 8.89
CA GLN A 34 6.18 -8.80 7.73
C GLN A 34 5.01 -9.67 8.17
N THR A 35 3.87 -9.06 8.47
CA THR A 35 2.61 -9.68 8.09
C THR A 35 2.71 -9.88 6.59
N ALA A 36 3.24 -11.04 6.19
CA ALA A 36 3.26 -11.50 4.83
C ALA A 36 1.81 -11.74 4.44
N VAL A 37 1.10 -10.67 4.08
CA VAL A 37 -0.07 -10.73 3.23
C VAL A 37 0.48 -11.25 1.91
N ARG A 38 0.58 -12.59 1.79
CA ARG A 38 0.86 -13.23 0.51
C ARG A 38 -0.19 -12.67 -0.47
N PRO A 39 0.21 -12.21 -1.66
CA PRO A 39 -0.73 -11.63 -2.61
C PRO A 39 -1.82 -12.66 -2.90
N ILE A 40 -3.05 -12.32 -2.50
CA ILE A 40 -4.25 -13.17 -2.52
C ILE A 40 -4.58 -13.67 -3.94
N PHE A 41 -4.00 -13.05 -4.98
CA PHE A 41 -4.44 -13.18 -6.36
C PHE A 41 -3.47 -13.92 -7.30
N LYS A 42 -2.40 -14.57 -6.81
CA LYS A 42 -1.48 -15.34 -7.68
C LYS A 42 -2.17 -16.46 -8.50
N GLY A 43 -3.38 -16.88 -8.11
CA GLY A 43 -4.18 -17.89 -8.83
C GLY A 43 -5.40 -17.36 -9.61
N ILE A 44 -5.87 -16.13 -9.35
CA ILE A 44 -7.15 -15.65 -9.90
C ILE A 44 -6.98 -15.04 -11.29
N PHE A 45 -5.85 -14.37 -11.55
CA PHE A 45 -5.54 -13.71 -12.82
C PHE A 45 -4.32 -14.33 -13.51
N ARG A 46 -4.51 -15.53 -14.06
CA ARG A 46 -3.55 -16.13 -15.00
C ARG A 46 -3.80 -15.48 -16.37
N ASN A 47 -2.80 -14.75 -16.89
CA ASN A 47 -2.81 -14.17 -18.24
C ASN A 47 -3.23 -15.24 -19.27
N THR A 48 -4.37 -15.04 -19.91
CA THR A 48 -4.85 -15.84 -21.03
C THR A 48 -4.42 -15.14 -22.31
N SER A 49 -3.23 -15.48 -22.79
CA SER A 49 -2.87 -15.29 -24.19
C SER A 49 -2.49 -16.64 -24.78
N ALA A 50 -3.27 -17.02 -25.80
CA ALA A 50 -3.18 -18.19 -26.67
C ALA A 50 -3.81 -19.51 -26.17
N GLN A 51 -4.90 -19.85 -26.88
CA GLN A 51 -5.59 -21.14 -27.03
C GLN A 51 -6.69 -21.47 -26.02
N ASP A 52 -7.91 -21.12 -26.43
CA ASP A 52 -9.18 -21.76 -26.07
C ASP A 52 -9.02 -23.28 -26.00
N THR A 53 -9.00 -23.79 -24.78
CA THR A 53 -9.58 -25.09 -24.47
C THR A 53 -10.55 -24.86 -23.32
N ASP A 54 -11.79 -25.26 -23.57
CA ASP A 54 -12.98 -25.24 -22.71
C ASP A 54 -12.71 -25.91 -21.36
N ASN A 55 -12.01 -25.21 -20.47
CA ASN A 55 -11.83 -25.63 -19.08
C ASN A 55 -12.76 -24.78 -18.22
N LYS A 56 -14.07 -25.07 -18.31
CA LYS A 56 -15.06 -24.58 -17.35
C LYS A 56 -14.49 -24.83 -15.96
N ARG A 57 -14.09 -23.77 -15.26
CA ARG A 57 -13.64 -23.86 -13.86
C ARG A 57 -14.75 -24.59 -13.11
N GLN A 58 -14.47 -25.80 -12.66
CA GLN A 58 -15.43 -26.58 -11.92
C GLN A 58 -15.70 -25.85 -10.60
N VAL A 59 -16.96 -25.57 -10.32
CA VAL A 59 -17.37 -25.00 -9.03
C VAL A 59 -17.04 -26.04 -7.95
N ILE A 60 -16.18 -25.64 -7.02
CA ILE A 60 -15.67 -26.46 -5.91
C ILE A 60 -16.63 -26.33 -4.72
N LEU A 61 -17.12 -25.11 -4.44
CA LEU A 61 -17.98 -24.81 -3.30
C LEU A 61 -19.28 -24.15 -3.72
N ASP A 62 -20.35 -24.56 -3.04
CA ASP A 62 -21.67 -23.98 -3.16
C ASP A 62 -21.78 -22.66 -2.36
N GLN A 63 -22.61 -21.73 -2.84
CA GLN A 63 -22.70 -20.39 -2.26
C GLN A 63 -23.45 -20.34 -0.92
N ASP A 64 -24.30 -21.32 -0.64
CA ASP A 64 -25.00 -21.44 0.64
C ASP A 64 -24.11 -22.11 1.71
N HIS A 65 -22.97 -22.69 1.30
CA HIS A 65 -22.08 -23.49 2.14
C HIS A 65 -20.61 -23.06 2.01
N LEU A 66 -20.34 -21.77 2.22
CA LEU A 66 -19.00 -21.20 2.13
C LEU A 66 -18.17 -21.34 3.42
N PHE A 67 -18.83 -21.59 4.54
CA PHE A 67 -18.16 -21.76 5.82
C PHE A 67 -17.52 -23.15 5.94
N HIS A 68 -16.19 -23.18 6.09
CA HIS A 68 -15.47 -24.40 6.45
C HIS A 68 -14.40 -24.12 7.50
N ILE A 69 -14.19 -25.09 8.40
CA ILE A 69 -13.04 -25.08 9.30
C ILE A 69 -11.75 -25.14 8.46
N LEU A 70 -10.83 -24.20 8.68
CA LEU A 70 -9.66 -24.02 7.82
C LEU A 70 -8.78 -25.27 7.75
N SER A 71 -8.54 -25.94 8.89
CA SER A 71 -7.70 -27.14 8.96
C SER A 71 -8.27 -28.34 8.17
N LYS A 72 -9.60 -28.38 8.00
CA LYS A 72 -10.35 -29.45 7.32
C LYS A 72 -10.95 -28.98 5.99
N SER A 73 -10.63 -27.77 5.56
CA SER A 73 -11.22 -27.18 4.36
C SER A 73 -10.93 -28.05 3.14
N PRO A 74 -11.87 -28.18 2.18
CA PRO A 74 -11.60 -28.83 0.90
C PRO A 74 -10.50 -28.11 0.09
N ILE A 75 -10.27 -26.83 0.34
CA ILE A 75 -9.29 -25.99 -0.37
C ILE A 75 -7.91 -26.06 0.31
N ALA A 76 -6.88 -26.41 -0.47
CA ALA A 76 -5.51 -26.56 0.05
C ALA A 76 -4.95 -25.28 0.67
N GLU A 77 -5.17 -24.13 0.02
CA GLU A 77 -4.68 -22.83 0.49
C GLU A 77 -5.26 -22.44 1.87
N MET A 78 -6.49 -22.89 2.18
CA MET A 78 -7.12 -22.66 3.49
C MET A 78 -6.49 -23.55 4.57
N ARG A 79 -6.16 -24.80 4.24
CA ARG A 79 -5.41 -25.70 5.14
C ARG A 79 -4.01 -25.17 5.40
N ASP A 80 -3.33 -24.63 4.38
CA ASP A 80 -2.02 -24.00 4.53
C ASP A 80 -2.10 -22.78 5.48
N ARG A 81 -3.18 -22.00 5.39
CA ARG A 81 -3.43 -20.87 6.30
C ARG A 81 -3.56 -21.35 7.75
N ALA A 82 -4.33 -22.42 8.00
CA ALA A 82 -4.40 -23.05 9.32
C ALA A 82 -3.03 -23.55 9.78
N ALA A 83 -2.26 -24.19 8.91
CA ALA A 83 -0.92 -24.70 9.26
C ALA A 83 0.05 -23.57 9.66
N ILE A 84 -0.02 -22.41 9.02
CA ILE A 84 0.76 -21.23 9.40
C ILE A 84 0.37 -20.75 10.80
N ILE A 85 -0.93 -20.65 11.08
CA ILE A 85 -1.43 -20.24 12.39
C ILE A 85 -1.01 -21.26 13.47
N ASN A 86 -1.12 -22.56 13.19
CA ASN A 86 -0.70 -23.62 14.12
C ASN A 86 0.80 -23.60 14.39
N LYS A 87 1.61 -23.15 13.44
CA LYS A 87 3.06 -23.10 13.60
C LYS A 87 3.52 -21.85 14.34
N TYR A 88 2.93 -20.71 14.01
CA TYR A 88 3.46 -19.41 14.39
C TYR A 88 2.55 -18.60 15.31
N GLY A 89 1.25 -18.87 15.29
CA GLY A 89 0.24 -18.21 16.10
C GLY A 89 0.46 -18.37 17.60
N THR A 90 -0.32 -17.62 18.38
CA THR A 90 -0.26 -17.64 19.84
C THR A 90 -1.66 -17.87 20.42
N CYS A 91 -1.79 -18.81 21.36
CA CYS A 91 -3.03 -18.97 22.09
C CYS A 91 -3.23 -17.80 23.07
N PRO A 92 -4.38 -17.10 23.04
CA PRO A 92 -4.60 -15.89 23.85
C PRO A 92 -4.61 -16.17 25.35
N VAL A 93 -5.05 -17.35 25.78
CA VAL A 93 -5.07 -17.75 27.19
C VAL A 93 -3.66 -18.04 27.70
N CYS A 94 -2.84 -18.73 26.91
CA CYS A 94 -1.45 -18.99 27.27
C CYS A 94 -0.60 -17.73 27.30
N ASP A 95 -0.92 -16.73 26.48
CA ASP A 95 -0.17 -15.47 26.43
C ASP A 95 -0.29 -14.66 27.74
N ASN A 96 -1.41 -14.84 28.45
CA ASN A 96 -1.69 -14.21 29.74
C ASN A 96 -1.18 -15.01 30.94
N GLN A 97 -0.62 -16.19 30.73
CA GLN A 97 -0.09 -17.06 31.78
C GLN A 97 1.44 -17.10 31.72
N GLU A 98 2.11 -17.26 32.87
CA GLU A 98 3.56 -17.49 32.95
C GLU A 98 3.99 -18.87 32.41
N ALA A 99 3.01 -19.72 32.10
CA ALA A 99 3.13 -21.09 31.61
C ALA A 99 3.69 -21.14 30.16
N PRO A 100 4.14 -22.31 29.66
CA PRO A 100 4.71 -22.39 28.32
C PRO A 100 3.68 -21.99 27.25
N LYS A 101 4.06 -21.03 26.40
CA LYS A 101 3.22 -20.53 25.31
C LYS A 101 2.96 -21.64 24.28
N GLN A 102 1.77 -22.22 24.34
CA GLN A 102 1.34 -23.24 23.37
C GLN A 102 0.80 -22.60 22.09
N LYS A 103 0.91 -23.34 21.00
CA LYS A 103 0.41 -22.93 19.69
C LYS A 103 -1.07 -23.25 19.53
N PRO A 104 -1.84 -22.41 18.83
CA PRO A 104 -3.24 -22.68 18.61
C PRO A 104 -3.40 -23.88 17.67
N THR A 105 -4.14 -24.90 18.08
CA THR A 105 -4.39 -26.13 17.31
C THR A 105 -5.86 -26.54 17.35
N TYR A 106 -6.64 -25.96 18.25
CA TYR A 106 -8.08 -26.13 18.37
C TYR A 106 -8.81 -25.13 17.47
N ASP A 107 -9.52 -25.66 16.48
CA ASP A 107 -10.37 -24.91 15.57
C ASP A 107 -11.66 -24.48 16.26
N CYS A 108 -11.95 -23.18 16.23
CA CYS A 108 -13.22 -22.65 16.71
C CYS A 108 -14.36 -23.11 15.77
N PRO A 109 -15.43 -23.74 16.28
CA PRO A 109 -16.53 -24.24 15.45
C PRO A 109 -17.35 -23.11 14.79
N GLU A 110 -17.31 -21.90 15.35
CA GLU A 110 -18.13 -20.76 14.88
C GLU A 110 -17.45 -19.95 13.77
N CYS A 111 -16.12 -19.74 13.85
CA CYS A 111 -15.36 -18.97 12.87
C CYS A 111 -14.42 -19.80 12.00
N GLY A 112 -14.18 -21.06 12.37
CA GLY A 112 -13.39 -22.01 11.58
C GLY A 112 -11.87 -21.81 11.65
N TYR A 113 -11.37 -20.86 12.44
CA TYR A 113 -9.94 -20.64 12.64
C TYR A 113 -9.38 -21.43 13.84
N PRO A 114 -8.12 -21.91 13.77
CA PRO A 114 -7.41 -22.43 14.94
C PRO A 114 -7.04 -21.28 15.89
N THR A 115 -7.77 -21.15 17.00
CA THR A 115 -7.73 -19.98 17.88
C THR A 115 -7.07 -20.25 19.22
N HIS A 116 -7.19 -21.47 19.73
CA HIS A 116 -6.71 -21.88 21.06
C HIS A 116 -5.89 -23.16 20.95
N CYS A 117 -5.06 -23.48 21.94
CA CYS A 117 -4.25 -24.71 21.92
C CYS A 117 -5.03 -25.97 22.31
N CYS A 118 -6.17 -25.81 22.99
CA CYS A 118 -7.05 -26.90 23.39
C CYS A 118 -8.48 -26.38 23.64
N GLU A 119 -9.41 -27.31 23.82
CA GLU A 119 -10.82 -27.03 24.10
C GLU A 119 -11.02 -26.27 25.42
N ASP A 120 -10.28 -26.63 26.48
CA ASP A 120 -10.37 -25.95 27.77
C ASP A 120 -10.00 -24.46 27.65
N HIS A 121 -8.93 -24.14 26.91
CA HIS A 121 -8.54 -22.76 26.66
C HIS A 121 -9.53 -22.03 25.76
N TYR A 122 -10.16 -22.72 24.81
CA TYR A 122 -11.25 -22.14 24.03
C TYR A 122 -12.44 -21.74 24.93
N HIS A 123 -12.83 -22.58 25.89
CA HIS A 123 -13.88 -22.24 26.84
C HIS A 123 -13.50 -21.10 27.79
N GLN A 124 -12.26 -21.09 28.29
CA GLN A 124 -11.74 -20.01 29.14
C GLN A 124 -11.67 -18.67 28.38
N GLY A 125 -11.23 -18.67 27.12
CA GLY A 125 -11.07 -17.49 26.27
C GLY A 125 -12.31 -17.08 25.48
N LYS A 126 -13.45 -17.78 25.65
CA LYS A 126 -14.63 -17.65 24.79
C LYS A 126 -15.20 -16.23 24.74
N GLU A 127 -15.30 -15.56 25.89
CA GLU A 127 -15.86 -14.20 25.96
C GLU A 127 -14.99 -13.19 25.21
N ALA A 128 -13.66 -13.24 25.40
CA ALA A 128 -12.74 -12.38 24.65
C ALA A 128 -12.72 -12.71 23.14
N HIS A 129 -12.87 -13.98 22.79
CA HIS A 129 -12.93 -14.39 21.38
C HIS A 129 -14.18 -13.89 20.66
N LYS A 130 -15.30 -13.69 21.38
CA LYS A 130 -16.59 -13.29 20.82
C LYS A 130 -16.50 -12.00 19.98
N GLU A 131 -15.66 -11.05 20.39
CA GLU A 131 -15.48 -9.76 19.69
C GLU A 131 -14.88 -9.92 18.28
N VAL A 132 -14.00 -10.90 18.10
CA VAL A 132 -13.33 -11.15 16.81
C VAL A 132 -13.92 -12.34 16.04
N CYS A 133 -14.74 -13.18 16.70
CA CYS A 133 -15.26 -14.42 16.13
C CYS A 133 -16.07 -14.19 14.85
N SER A 134 -16.98 -13.20 14.86
CA SER A 134 -17.80 -12.87 13.68
C SER A 134 -16.95 -12.35 12.53
N ILE A 135 -15.95 -11.51 12.81
CA ILE A 135 -15.02 -10.98 11.81
C ILE A 135 -14.22 -12.12 11.17
N LEU A 136 -13.70 -13.05 11.98
CA LEU A 136 -12.96 -14.20 11.47
C LEU A 136 -13.86 -15.10 10.62
N ARG A 137 -15.13 -15.28 11.01
CA ARG A 137 -16.10 -16.03 10.21
C ARG A 137 -16.35 -15.37 8.85
N GLU A 138 -16.53 -14.05 8.82
CA GLU A 138 -16.70 -13.30 7.58
C GLU A 138 -15.48 -13.45 6.65
N ILE A 139 -14.26 -13.32 7.19
CA ILE A 139 -13.02 -13.50 6.43
C ILE A 139 -12.93 -14.94 5.90
N ASN A 140 -13.34 -15.92 6.70
CA ASN A 140 -13.37 -17.33 6.31
C ASN A 140 -14.28 -17.54 5.09
N GLU A 141 -15.53 -17.08 5.18
CA GLU A 141 -16.53 -17.23 4.11
C GLU A 141 -16.12 -16.48 2.84
N ASP A 142 -15.60 -15.26 2.97
CA ASP A 142 -15.06 -14.48 1.83
C ASP A 142 -13.88 -15.20 1.16
N ASP A 143 -12.92 -15.71 1.93
CA ASP A 143 -11.74 -16.39 1.38
C ASP A 143 -12.08 -17.72 0.70
N HIS A 144 -13.09 -18.45 1.19
CA HIS A 144 -13.64 -19.63 0.54
C HIS A 144 -14.42 -19.26 -0.72
N ASP A 145 -15.18 -18.17 -0.72
CA ASP A 145 -15.90 -17.71 -1.90
C ASP A 145 -14.95 -17.32 -3.03
N LEU A 146 -13.88 -16.58 -2.70
CA LEU A 146 -12.80 -16.23 -3.64
C LEU A 146 -12.12 -17.45 -4.29
N ARG A 147 -12.29 -18.64 -3.71
CA ARG A 147 -11.67 -19.91 -4.14
C ARG A 147 -12.70 -20.99 -4.47
N SER A 148 -13.98 -20.64 -4.46
CA SER A 148 -15.09 -21.56 -4.73
C SER A 148 -15.13 -22.02 -6.18
N GLY A 149 -14.44 -21.31 -7.09
CA GLY A 149 -14.46 -21.58 -8.53
C GLY A 149 -15.70 -21.03 -9.24
N ARG A 150 -16.60 -20.35 -8.52
CA ARG A 150 -17.75 -19.68 -9.15
C ARG A 150 -17.32 -18.55 -10.09
N PRO A 151 -18.14 -18.20 -11.09
CA PRO A 151 -17.95 -16.95 -11.82
C PRO A 151 -18.15 -15.75 -10.87
N MET A 152 -17.22 -14.79 -10.92
CA MET A 152 -17.25 -13.56 -10.12
C MET A 152 -17.62 -12.39 -11.02
N ARG A 153 -18.93 -12.20 -11.20
CA ARG A 153 -19.47 -11.08 -12.00
C ARG A 153 -19.09 -9.73 -11.42
N GLU A 154 -18.89 -9.66 -10.10
CA GLU A 154 -18.44 -8.45 -9.43
C GLU A 154 -17.05 -7.95 -9.91
N PHE A 155 -16.26 -8.81 -10.57
CA PHE A 155 -14.97 -8.45 -11.16
C PHE A 155 -15.05 -8.03 -12.64
N GLU A 156 -16.26 -7.98 -13.21
CA GLU A 156 -16.50 -7.43 -14.55
C GLU A 156 -16.53 -5.89 -14.48
N PHE A 157 -15.34 -5.30 -14.38
CA PHE A 157 -15.23 -3.85 -14.19
C PHE A 157 -15.58 -3.05 -15.46
N PRO A 158 -16.29 -1.92 -15.30
CA PRO A 158 -16.70 -1.08 -16.42
C PRO A 158 -15.49 -0.42 -17.10
N SER A 159 -15.62 -0.16 -18.40
CA SER A 159 -14.64 0.59 -19.19
C SER A 159 -14.76 2.11 -18.96
N ALA A 160 -14.17 2.90 -19.86
CA ALA A 160 -14.36 4.35 -19.91
C ALA A 160 -15.85 4.72 -20.00
N GLN A 161 -16.21 5.82 -19.36
CA GLN A 161 -17.58 6.36 -19.37
C GLN A 161 -17.84 7.25 -20.57
N GLY A 162 -19.13 7.41 -20.88
CA GLY A 162 -19.58 8.44 -21.80
C GLY A 162 -19.28 9.84 -21.25
N PHE A 163 -19.12 10.81 -22.15
CA PHE A 163 -18.82 12.21 -21.79
C PHE A 163 -19.89 12.84 -20.89
N ASP A 164 -21.14 12.39 -20.99
CA ASP A 164 -22.28 12.93 -20.23
C ASP A 164 -22.50 12.25 -18.87
N GLU A 165 -21.75 11.19 -18.55
CA GLU A 165 -21.89 10.47 -17.27
C GLU A 165 -21.07 11.15 -16.18
N THR A 166 -21.71 11.50 -15.07
CA THR A 166 -21.05 12.12 -13.92
C THR A 166 -20.74 11.10 -12.84
N VAL A 167 -19.51 11.11 -12.34
CA VAL A 167 -19.07 10.22 -11.25
C VAL A 167 -19.32 10.90 -9.92
N ASN A 168 -19.91 10.16 -8.98
CA ASN A 168 -20.03 10.58 -7.60
C ASN A 168 -19.06 9.78 -6.72
N MET A 169 -18.07 10.46 -6.15
CA MET A 169 -17.05 9.85 -5.30
C MET A 169 -17.37 9.93 -3.79
N ALA A 170 -18.63 10.16 -3.39
CA ALA A 170 -18.98 10.28 -1.98
C ALA A 170 -18.68 9.03 -1.13
N ASN A 171 -18.95 7.83 -1.65
CA ASN A 171 -18.68 6.54 -1.00
C ASN A 171 -18.68 5.40 -2.04
N TRP A 172 -18.35 4.18 -1.61
CA TRP A 172 -18.31 3.00 -2.50
C TRP A 172 -19.63 2.75 -3.25
N ASP A 173 -20.79 2.88 -2.59
CA ASP A 173 -22.09 2.60 -3.23
C ASP A 173 -22.39 3.58 -4.36
N MET A 174 -22.24 4.88 -4.09
CA MET A 174 -22.46 5.94 -5.08
C MET A 174 -21.44 5.84 -6.22
N PHE A 175 -20.20 5.49 -5.90
CA PHE A 175 -19.17 5.27 -6.90
C PHE A 175 -19.52 4.10 -7.82
N PHE A 176 -19.86 2.93 -7.28
CA PHE A 176 -20.20 1.77 -8.10
C PHE A 176 -21.44 2.01 -8.96
N TYR A 177 -22.46 2.65 -8.39
CA TYR A 177 -23.66 3.02 -9.13
C TYR A 177 -23.35 3.97 -10.29
N THR A 178 -22.68 5.10 -10.01
CA THR A 178 -22.40 6.11 -11.04
C THR A 178 -21.36 5.68 -12.07
N ARG A 179 -20.50 4.71 -11.74
CA ARG A 179 -19.55 4.09 -12.68
C ARG A 179 -20.12 2.92 -13.46
N SER A 180 -21.39 2.58 -13.29
CA SER A 180 -22.04 1.45 -13.97
C SER A 180 -21.33 0.11 -13.71
N PHE A 181 -20.86 -0.09 -12.47
CA PHE A 181 -20.41 -1.42 -12.05
C PHE A 181 -21.62 -2.38 -12.03
N PRO A 182 -21.39 -3.70 -12.18
CA PRO A 182 -22.41 -4.69 -11.92
C PRO A 182 -23.04 -4.47 -10.54
N SER A 183 -24.35 -4.70 -10.42
CA SER A 183 -25.05 -4.58 -9.15
C SER A 183 -24.37 -5.44 -8.09
N MET A 184 -24.01 -4.80 -6.97
CA MET A 184 -23.40 -5.48 -5.85
C MET A 184 -24.52 -6.08 -5.01
N ASP A 185 -24.85 -7.34 -5.31
CA ASP A 185 -26.01 -8.03 -4.72
C ASP A 185 -25.79 -8.44 -3.25
N SER A 186 -24.56 -8.32 -2.73
CA SER A 186 -24.21 -8.69 -1.36
C SER A 186 -23.05 -7.88 -0.80
N ASP A 187 -22.99 -7.75 0.53
CA ASP A 187 -21.85 -7.14 1.24
C ASP A 187 -20.52 -7.86 0.92
N ARG A 188 -20.57 -9.17 0.66
CA ARG A 188 -19.41 -9.96 0.25
C ARG A 188 -18.84 -9.49 -1.08
N SER A 189 -19.71 -9.24 -2.08
CA SER A 189 -19.30 -8.68 -3.36
C SER A 189 -18.64 -7.31 -3.20
N MET A 190 -19.21 -6.45 -2.34
CA MET A 190 -18.61 -5.15 -1.98
C MET A 190 -17.22 -5.30 -1.36
N ARG A 191 -17.03 -6.25 -0.42
CA ARG A 191 -15.73 -6.55 0.20
C ARG A 191 -14.70 -7.03 -0.83
N HIS A 192 -15.10 -7.93 -1.74
CA HIS A 192 -14.21 -8.43 -2.79
C HIS A 192 -13.72 -7.33 -3.73
N VAL A 193 -14.64 -6.49 -4.22
CA VAL A 193 -14.33 -5.45 -5.19
C VAL A 193 -13.55 -4.30 -4.56
N SER A 194 -13.97 -3.82 -3.39
CA SER A 194 -13.27 -2.76 -2.66
C SER A 194 -11.83 -3.14 -2.31
N LYS A 195 -11.54 -4.41 -2.02
CA LYS A 195 -10.18 -4.90 -1.74
C LYS A 195 -9.22 -4.72 -2.91
N LEU A 196 -9.70 -4.88 -4.15
CA LEU A 196 -8.89 -4.68 -5.35
C LEU A 196 -8.76 -3.20 -5.71
N LEU A 197 -9.87 -2.45 -5.59
CA LEU A 197 -9.96 -1.07 -6.06
C LEU A 197 -9.46 -0.03 -5.05
N THR A 198 -9.30 -0.40 -3.78
CA THR A 198 -8.93 0.56 -2.72
C THR A 198 -7.70 1.39 -3.07
N TYR A 199 -6.69 0.83 -3.72
CA TYR A 199 -5.47 1.56 -4.08
C TYR A 199 -5.69 2.62 -5.18
N PRO A 200 -6.09 2.25 -6.42
CA PRO A 200 -6.31 3.25 -7.47
C PRO A 200 -7.42 4.23 -7.12
N ILE A 201 -8.49 3.79 -6.44
CA ILE A 201 -9.62 4.67 -6.14
C ILE A 201 -9.33 5.60 -4.96
N SER A 202 -8.48 5.22 -3.99
CA SER A 202 -8.03 6.19 -2.97
C SER A 202 -7.25 7.35 -3.60
N ILE A 203 -6.42 7.07 -4.61
CA ILE A 203 -5.72 8.11 -5.38
C ILE A 203 -6.73 8.98 -6.13
N ALA A 204 -7.65 8.34 -6.85
CA ALA A 204 -8.67 9.06 -7.61
C ALA A 204 -9.55 9.94 -6.69
N ALA A 205 -9.93 9.45 -5.52
CA ALA A 205 -10.79 10.17 -4.59
C ALA A 205 -10.17 11.49 -4.10
N VAL A 206 -8.85 11.56 -3.98
CA VAL A 206 -8.14 12.80 -3.64
C VAL A 206 -8.13 13.78 -4.82
N LEU A 207 -7.95 13.27 -6.03
CA LEU A 207 -7.79 14.08 -7.25
C LEU A 207 -9.12 14.55 -7.86
N HIS A 208 -10.15 13.71 -7.83
CA HIS A 208 -11.41 13.92 -8.52
C HIS A 208 -12.15 15.16 -7.99
N GLU A 209 -12.85 15.88 -8.86
CA GLU A 209 -13.58 17.11 -8.47
C GLU A 209 -14.69 16.84 -7.44
N SER A 210 -15.37 15.70 -7.55
CA SER A 210 -16.40 15.23 -6.63
C SER A 210 -15.83 14.52 -5.38
N SER A 211 -14.59 14.85 -4.98
CA SER A 211 -13.89 14.22 -3.85
C SER A 211 -14.76 14.15 -2.60
N PRO A 212 -14.70 13.06 -1.80
CA PRO A 212 -15.40 13.00 -0.52
C PRO A 212 -14.80 13.95 0.53
N TYR A 213 -13.54 14.38 0.34
CA TYR A 213 -12.82 15.22 1.29
C TYR A 213 -13.13 16.70 1.06
N LYS A 214 -13.57 17.40 2.11
CA LYS A 214 -14.06 18.79 2.01
C LYS A 214 -13.01 19.79 2.45
N TYR A 215 -13.01 20.95 1.80
CA TYR A 215 -12.20 22.09 2.23
C TYR A 215 -12.65 22.62 3.60
N GLY A 216 -11.67 22.98 4.43
CA GLY A 216 -11.87 23.53 5.78
C GLY A 216 -12.00 22.46 6.85
N ASP A 217 -12.61 21.32 6.51
CA ASP A 217 -12.73 20.16 7.38
C ASP A 217 -11.46 19.29 7.28
N GLN A 218 -11.37 18.42 6.25
CA GLN A 218 -10.22 17.55 6.02
C GLN A 218 -9.11 18.22 5.20
N ILE A 219 -9.46 18.89 4.09
CA ILE A 219 -8.48 19.52 3.19
C ILE A 219 -8.12 20.91 3.71
N THR A 220 -6.81 21.19 3.81
CA THR A 220 -6.29 22.49 4.26
C THR A 220 -6.20 23.51 3.12
N ALA A 221 -5.85 24.76 3.43
CA ALA A 221 -5.62 25.79 2.40
C ALA A 221 -4.42 25.48 1.48
N GLU A 222 -3.35 24.89 2.02
CA GLU A 222 -2.22 24.40 1.20
C GLU A 222 -2.63 23.16 0.40
N GLY A 223 -3.45 22.28 0.99
CA GLY A 223 -3.96 21.11 0.31
C GLY A 223 -4.83 21.45 -0.89
N MET A 224 -5.73 22.42 -0.76
CA MET A 224 -6.50 22.92 -1.89
C MET A 224 -5.61 23.47 -3.00
N ARG A 225 -4.53 24.20 -2.67
CA ARG A 225 -3.60 24.72 -3.68
C ARG A 225 -2.89 23.59 -4.44
N SER A 226 -2.38 22.59 -3.73
CA SER A 226 -1.74 21.42 -4.37
C SER A 226 -2.72 20.60 -5.23
N ILE A 227 -3.91 20.32 -4.71
CA ILE A 227 -4.91 19.51 -5.43
C ILE A 227 -5.49 20.31 -6.61
N ALA A 228 -5.73 21.62 -6.45
CA ALA A 228 -6.21 22.47 -7.54
C ALA A 228 -5.20 22.55 -8.69
N ALA A 229 -3.91 22.62 -8.39
CA ALA A 229 -2.85 22.55 -9.41
C ALA A 229 -2.98 21.28 -10.26
N LEU A 230 -3.04 20.10 -9.64
CA LEU A 230 -3.24 18.83 -10.35
C LEU A 230 -4.56 18.80 -11.13
N ARG A 231 -5.65 19.33 -10.55
CA ARG A 231 -6.97 19.39 -11.19
C ARG A 231 -6.98 20.26 -12.46
N THR A 232 -6.12 21.29 -12.57
CA THR A 232 -6.04 22.08 -13.82
C THR A 232 -5.53 21.28 -15.00
N ILE A 233 -4.69 20.26 -14.76
CA ILE A 233 -4.21 19.32 -15.79
C ILE A 233 -5.24 18.22 -16.05
N LEU A 234 -5.89 17.71 -15.00
CA LEU A 234 -6.91 16.65 -15.09
C LEU A 234 -8.19 17.08 -15.82
N TYR A 235 -8.59 18.34 -15.63
CA TYR A 235 -9.80 18.92 -16.18
C TYR A 235 -9.45 20.18 -16.99
N PRO A 236 -8.85 20.00 -18.18
CA PRO A 236 -8.55 21.14 -19.04
C PRO A 236 -9.88 21.82 -19.38
N LYS A 237 -10.04 23.08 -18.94
CA LYS A 237 -11.20 23.88 -19.35
C LYS A 237 -11.10 24.02 -20.86
N ASN A 238 -12.05 23.43 -21.59
CA ASN A 238 -12.19 23.57 -23.03
C ASN A 238 -12.00 25.05 -23.40
N GLN A 239 -10.81 25.42 -23.87
CA GLN A 239 -10.70 26.62 -24.67
C GLN A 239 -11.54 26.30 -25.90
N LEU A 240 -12.65 27.03 -26.03
CA LEU A 240 -13.48 27.08 -27.21
C LEU A 240 -12.58 27.40 -28.41
N VAL A 241 -12.04 26.37 -29.05
CA VAL A 241 -11.34 26.51 -30.33
C VAL A 241 -11.95 25.49 -31.25
N ASN A 242 -12.56 26.05 -32.29
CA ASN A 242 -13.14 25.35 -33.42
C ASN A 242 -12.18 24.31 -34.00
N ASP A 243 -12.79 23.36 -34.71
CA ASP A 243 -12.18 22.46 -35.67
C ASP A 243 -11.38 21.28 -35.10
N ALA A 244 -12.00 20.09 -35.17
CA ALA A 244 -11.53 18.78 -35.64
C ALA A 244 -10.04 18.33 -35.55
N GLN A 245 -9.13 19.06 -34.93
CA GLN A 245 -7.70 18.76 -34.90
C GLN A 245 -7.11 19.21 -33.56
N ALA A 246 -6.46 18.27 -32.89
CA ALA A 246 -5.79 18.38 -31.58
C ALA A 246 -6.72 18.35 -30.35
N GLN A 247 -7.10 17.13 -29.94
CA GLN A 247 -6.96 16.79 -28.52
C GLN A 247 -5.49 17.10 -28.16
N VAL A 248 -5.22 18.30 -27.66
CA VAL A 248 -3.93 18.63 -27.05
C VAL A 248 -3.76 17.61 -25.92
N ARG A 249 -2.85 16.64 -26.10
CA ARG A 249 -2.52 15.69 -25.04
C ARG A 249 -2.08 16.54 -23.85
N THR A 250 -2.83 16.46 -22.75
CA THR A 250 -2.41 17.13 -21.52
C THR A 250 -1.10 16.51 -21.04
N GLU A 251 -0.38 17.25 -20.21
CA GLU A 251 0.82 16.73 -19.56
C GLU A 251 0.51 15.43 -18.79
N THR A 252 1.50 14.56 -18.70
CA THR A 252 1.38 13.30 -17.97
C THR A 252 1.47 13.54 -16.48
N ILE A 253 0.54 12.96 -15.72
CA ILE A 253 0.59 12.98 -14.26
C ILE A 253 1.45 11.82 -13.77
N ASN A 254 2.51 12.15 -13.02
CA ASN A 254 3.43 11.17 -12.45
C ASN A 254 3.04 10.86 -11.00
N ILE A 255 2.77 9.59 -10.74
CA ILE A 255 2.38 9.08 -9.43
C ILE A 255 3.50 8.22 -8.89
N TYR A 256 4.17 8.69 -7.85
CA TYR A 256 5.26 7.96 -7.21
C TYR A 256 4.73 7.16 -6.01
N LEU A 257 4.62 5.84 -6.19
CA LEU A 257 4.19 4.90 -5.14
C LEU A 257 5.41 4.42 -4.37
N LEU A 258 5.62 5.00 -3.19
CA LEU A 258 6.77 4.74 -2.34
C LEU A 258 6.49 3.56 -1.41
N GLY A 259 7.43 2.61 -1.37
CA GLY A 259 7.28 1.38 -0.59
C GLY A 259 6.22 0.44 -1.18
N ALA A 260 6.04 0.45 -2.50
CA ALA A 260 5.04 -0.37 -3.17
C ALA A 260 5.26 -1.87 -2.90
N ARG A 261 4.19 -2.55 -2.49
CA ARG A 261 4.12 -3.98 -2.16
C ARG A 261 2.93 -4.61 -2.87
N ALA A 262 1.79 -4.71 -2.18
CA ALA A 262 0.57 -5.31 -2.73
C ALA A 262 0.09 -4.57 -3.98
N GLU A 263 0.32 -3.25 -4.03
CA GLU A 263 -0.04 -2.34 -5.10
C GLU A 263 0.65 -2.69 -6.42
N ALA A 264 1.93 -3.09 -6.34
CA ALA A 264 2.72 -3.51 -7.50
C ALA A 264 2.30 -4.90 -8.02
N THR A 265 1.64 -5.71 -7.19
CA THR A 265 1.18 -7.06 -7.56
C THR A 265 -0.22 -7.09 -8.19
N LEU A 266 -0.93 -5.96 -8.18
CA LEU A 266 -2.27 -5.89 -8.76
C LEU A 266 -2.23 -6.12 -10.28
N PRO A 267 -3.23 -6.80 -10.86
CA PRO A 267 -3.37 -6.87 -12.30
C PRO A 267 -3.45 -5.47 -12.92
N SER A 268 -2.76 -5.27 -14.05
CA SER A 268 -2.64 -3.94 -14.67
C SER A 268 -3.98 -3.31 -15.06
N HIS A 269 -5.01 -4.13 -15.35
CA HIS A 269 -6.34 -3.63 -15.68
C HIS A 269 -7.09 -3.02 -14.49
N ILE A 270 -6.70 -3.32 -13.25
CA ILE A 270 -7.29 -2.71 -12.05
C ILE A 270 -6.96 -1.21 -12.00
N TRP A 271 -5.71 -0.87 -12.32
CA TRP A 271 -5.24 0.51 -12.40
C TRP A 271 -5.86 1.30 -13.56
N LEU A 272 -6.43 0.63 -14.57
CA LEU A 272 -7.20 1.32 -15.62
C LEU A 272 -8.42 2.04 -15.05
N GLN A 273 -8.97 1.59 -13.91
CA GLN A 273 -10.08 2.29 -13.26
C GLN A 273 -9.70 3.70 -12.82
N LEU A 274 -8.44 3.97 -12.48
CA LEU A 274 -7.94 5.33 -12.26
C LEU A 274 -7.94 6.13 -13.58
N ALA A 275 -7.39 5.58 -14.65
CA ALA A 275 -7.29 6.26 -15.94
C ALA A 275 -8.65 6.46 -16.64
N TYR A 276 -9.67 5.66 -16.32
CA TYR A 276 -11.04 5.83 -16.82
C TYR A 276 -11.78 6.99 -16.17
N LEU A 277 -11.39 7.41 -14.95
CA LEU A 277 -11.95 8.58 -14.29
C LEU A 277 -11.44 9.90 -14.87
N PHE A 278 -10.32 9.87 -15.59
CA PHE A 278 -9.70 11.05 -16.19
C PHE A 278 -9.36 10.76 -17.67
N PRO A 279 -10.34 10.82 -18.58
CA PRO A 279 -10.18 10.36 -19.97
C PRO A 279 -9.16 11.19 -20.77
N SER A 280 -8.98 12.46 -20.43
CA SER A 280 -8.14 13.40 -21.17
C SER A 280 -6.65 13.33 -20.80
N THR A 281 -6.31 12.69 -19.68
CA THR A 281 -4.97 12.80 -19.08
C THR A 281 -4.25 11.45 -19.05
N PRO A 282 -2.98 11.39 -19.49
CA PRO A 282 -2.14 10.22 -19.30
C PRO A 282 -1.54 10.16 -17.89
N PHE A 283 -1.36 8.95 -17.37
CA PHE A 283 -0.73 8.68 -16.07
C PHE A 283 0.52 7.82 -16.22
N HIS A 284 1.55 8.16 -15.46
CA HIS A 284 2.71 7.32 -15.24
C HIS A 284 2.81 6.96 -13.77
N ILE A 285 2.64 5.68 -13.45
CA ILE A 285 2.75 5.16 -12.08
C ILE A 285 4.13 4.54 -11.88
N HIS A 286 4.88 5.06 -10.92
CA HIS A 286 6.19 4.55 -10.52
C HIS A 286 6.04 3.72 -9.25
N PHE A 287 6.17 2.41 -9.37
CA PHE A 287 6.20 1.48 -8.23
C PHE A 287 7.64 1.39 -7.72
N ILE A 288 7.90 1.99 -6.57
CA ILE A 288 9.25 2.15 -6.03
C ILE A 288 9.35 1.43 -4.68
N GLY A 289 10.32 0.55 -4.55
CA GLY A 289 10.70 -0.04 -3.27
C GLY A 289 11.16 -1.49 -3.38
N PRO A 290 11.82 -2.04 -2.34
CA PRO A 290 12.46 -3.36 -2.40
C PRO A 290 11.53 -4.52 -2.79
N ASP A 291 10.24 -4.39 -2.47
CA ASP A 291 9.22 -5.40 -2.70
C ASP A 291 8.32 -5.08 -3.93
N ALA A 292 8.62 -4.01 -4.67
CA ALA A 292 7.87 -3.62 -5.87
C ALA A 292 8.10 -4.58 -7.05
N LEU A 293 9.21 -5.32 -7.04
CA LEU A 293 9.58 -6.32 -8.02
C LEU A 293 9.85 -7.67 -7.37
N ALA A 294 9.65 -8.75 -8.12
CA ALA A 294 10.06 -10.06 -7.65
C ALA A 294 11.59 -10.11 -7.49
N PRO A 295 12.12 -10.88 -6.52
CA PRO A 295 13.55 -11.06 -6.37
C PRO A 295 14.15 -11.55 -7.71
N ASN A 296 15.20 -10.86 -8.17
CA ASN A 296 15.93 -11.11 -9.43
C ASN A 296 15.31 -10.54 -10.72
N GLN A 297 14.26 -9.71 -10.63
CA GLN A 297 13.81 -8.93 -11.79
C GLN A 297 14.52 -7.59 -11.86
N GLU A 298 14.94 -7.21 -13.06
CA GLU A 298 15.50 -5.88 -13.31
C GLU A 298 14.40 -4.81 -13.41
N PRO A 299 14.71 -3.56 -13.03
CA PRO A 299 13.82 -2.43 -13.24
C PRO A 299 13.39 -2.33 -14.70
N HIS A 300 12.08 -2.16 -14.94
CA HIS A 300 11.54 -2.10 -16.29
C HIS A 300 10.32 -1.20 -16.36
N MET A 301 10.01 -0.78 -17.59
CA MET A 301 8.81 -0.03 -17.91
C MET A 301 7.81 -0.92 -18.64
N LYS A 302 6.53 -0.74 -18.34
CA LYS A 302 5.42 -1.44 -18.99
C LYS A 302 4.36 -0.43 -19.40
N SER A 303 4.01 -0.39 -20.68
CA SER A 303 2.79 0.30 -21.14
C SER A 303 1.60 -0.65 -20.94
N VAL A 304 0.57 -0.18 -20.24
CA VAL A 304 -0.70 -0.92 -20.06
C VAL A 304 -1.66 -0.58 -21.19
N ASN A 305 -1.76 0.71 -21.51
CA ASN A 305 -2.43 1.24 -22.69
C ASN A 305 -1.77 2.57 -23.11
N GLU A 306 -2.36 3.27 -24.07
CA GLU A 306 -1.83 4.55 -24.59
C GLU A 306 -1.74 5.68 -23.56
N ARG A 307 -2.44 5.56 -22.41
CA ARG A 307 -2.57 6.59 -21.38
C ARG A 307 -2.09 6.15 -19.99
N LEU A 308 -1.61 4.91 -19.84
CA LEU A 308 -1.21 4.37 -18.56
C LEU A 308 0.11 3.61 -18.71
N PHE A 309 1.14 4.15 -18.07
CA PHE A 309 2.48 3.62 -18.07
C PHE A 309 2.91 3.26 -16.65
N PHE A 310 3.62 2.16 -16.51
CA PHE A 310 4.20 1.73 -15.26
C PHE A 310 5.72 1.70 -15.35
N THR A 311 6.38 2.17 -14.31
CA THR A 311 7.80 1.87 -14.05
C THR A 311 7.89 1.12 -12.75
N PHE A 312 8.61 0.00 -12.75
CA PHE A 312 8.89 -0.77 -11.55
C PHE A 312 10.38 -0.65 -11.23
N ASP A 313 10.71 -0.28 -10.00
CA ASP A 313 12.08 -0.17 -9.52
C ASP A 313 12.18 -0.69 -8.08
N ASN A 314 13.16 -1.54 -7.82
CA ASN A 314 13.39 -2.15 -6.51
C ASN A 314 14.32 -1.31 -5.60
N ALA A 315 14.79 -0.15 -6.07
CA ALA A 315 15.58 0.77 -5.27
C ALA A 315 14.77 1.41 -4.14
N MET A 316 15.47 1.86 -3.10
CA MET A 316 14.89 2.77 -2.12
C MET A 316 14.63 4.14 -2.77
N TYR A 317 13.61 4.86 -2.32
CA TYR A 317 13.22 6.12 -2.97
C TYR A 317 14.35 7.16 -2.98
N HIS A 318 15.16 7.25 -1.94
CA HIS A 318 16.25 8.22 -1.90
C HIS A 318 17.33 7.99 -2.98
N ASP A 319 17.51 6.76 -3.44
CA ASP A 319 18.39 6.44 -4.58
C ASP A 319 17.66 6.65 -5.91
N TYR A 320 16.37 6.33 -5.95
CA TYR A 320 15.53 6.54 -7.12
C TYR A 320 15.33 8.03 -7.45
N HIS A 321 15.26 8.89 -6.42
CA HIS A 321 15.12 10.34 -6.55
C HIS A 321 16.22 10.95 -7.43
N GLU A 322 17.46 10.47 -7.32
CA GLU A 322 18.60 10.93 -8.13
C GLU A 322 18.48 10.59 -9.63
N LYS A 323 17.60 9.64 -9.98
CA LYS A 323 17.32 9.28 -11.37
C LYS A 323 16.35 10.24 -12.05
N ILE A 324 15.66 11.09 -11.27
CA ILE A 324 14.67 12.04 -11.76
C ILE A 324 15.32 13.42 -11.86
N GLU A 325 15.30 14.01 -13.06
CA GLU A 325 15.94 15.29 -13.30
C GLU A 325 15.23 16.45 -12.62
N LYS A 326 13.89 16.45 -12.65
CA LYS A 326 13.06 17.53 -12.12
C LYS A 326 11.72 16.98 -11.65
N PHE A 327 11.26 17.52 -10.52
CA PHE A 327 9.90 17.34 -10.05
C PHE A 327 9.08 18.60 -10.33
N ASP A 328 7.82 18.39 -10.73
CA ASP A 328 6.85 19.45 -10.95
C ASP A 328 5.61 19.24 -10.04
N PRO A 329 5.41 20.10 -9.02
CA PRO A 329 4.24 20.02 -8.14
C PRO A 329 2.87 20.14 -8.82
N TYR A 330 2.81 20.50 -10.12
CA TYR A 330 1.57 20.56 -10.91
C TYR A 330 1.23 19.24 -11.61
N THR A 331 2.19 18.34 -11.80
CA THR A 331 2.00 17.03 -12.47
C THR A 331 2.40 15.85 -11.59
N ASP A 332 3.19 16.09 -10.55
CA ASP A 332 3.86 15.05 -9.77
C ASP A 332 3.37 15.03 -8.33
N PHE A 333 3.10 13.84 -7.82
CA PHE A 333 2.78 13.65 -6.39
C PHE A 333 3.16 12.24 -5.92
N PHE A 334 3.24 12.10 -4.60
CA PHE A 334 3.62 10.86 -3.94
C PHE A 334 2.44 10.20 -3.24
N PHE A 335 2.43 8.87 -3.23
CA PHE A 335 1.49 8.08 -2.45
C PHE A 335 2.24 6.98 -1.69
N LEU A 336 1.99 6.87 -0.39
CA LEU A 336 2.58 5.86 0.49
C LEU A 336 1.45 5.04 1.11
N PHE A 337 1.33 3.78 0.69
CA PHE A 337 0.30 2.90 1.20
C PHE A 337 0.78 2.16 2.45
N SER A 338 0.30 2.62 3.60
CA SER A 338 0.58 2.04 4.93
C SER A 338 2.07 1.77 5.15
N PRO A 339 2.92 2.82 5.04
CA PRO A 339 4.37 2.70 5.02
C PRO A 339 4.98 2.27 6.38
N GLY A 340 4.24 2.49 7.49
CA GLY A 340 4.70 2.14 8.82
C GLY A 340 5.86 3.01 9.29
N ILE A 341 5.79 4.32 9.03
CA ILE A 341 6.86 5.30 9.30
C ILE A 341 7.16 5.38 10.80
N GLY A 342 6.14 5.30 11.65
CA GLY A 342 6.23 5.37 13.09
C GLY A 342 6.73 4.08 13.76
N HIS A 343 6.88 2.98 13.01
CA HIS A 343 7.47 1.77 13.58
C HIS A 343 8.97 1.93 13.82
N HIS A 344 9.40 1.64 15.05
CA HIS A 344 10.81 1.73 15.49
C HIS A 344 11.82 1.07 14.53
N SER A 345 11.46 -0.04 13.89
CA SER A 345 12.33 -0.77 12.96
C SER A 345 12.44 -0.13 11.58
N ALA A 346 11.46 0.69 11.18
CA ALA A 346 11.36 1.24 9.83
C ALA A 346 11.64 2.76 9.78
N ARG A 347 11.42 3.47 10.90
CA ARG A 347 11.52 4.94 11.01
C ARG A 347 12.82 5.51 10.44
N GLU A 348 13.98 4.98 10.88
CA GLU A 348 15.28 5.45 10.41
C GLU A 348 15.51 5.19 8.91
N GLY A 349 14.95 4.11 8.36
CA GLY A 349 15.05 3.80 6.93
C GLY A 349 14.18 4.71 6.06
N TRP A 350 13.07 5.22 6.61
CA TRP A 350 12.17 6.14 5.91
C TRP A 350 12.69 7.58 5.89
N LYS A 351 13.49 7.98 6.87
CA LYS A 351 13.93 9.37 7.04
C LYS A 351 14.53 10.02 5.78
N PRO A 352 15.53 9.42 5.11
CA PRO A 352 16.13 10.00 3.91
C PRO A 352 15.13 10.13 2.75
N SER A 353 14.20 9.18 2.64
CA SER A 353 13.20 9.16 1.57
C SER A 353 12.16 10.26 1.76
N ILE A 354 11.65 10.44 2.98
CA ILE A 354 10.66 11.47 3.30
C ILE A 354 11.28 12.87 3.15
N GLN A 355 12.52 13.05 3.61
CA GLN A 355 13.23 14.33 3.48
C GLN A 355 13.35 14.76 2.01
N LYS A 356 13.86 13.86 1.14
CA LYS A 356 13.94 14.15 -0.31
C LYS A 356 12.58 14.39 -0.94
N ALA A 357 11.54 13.69 -0.49
CA ALA A 357 10.19 13.90 -1.00
C ALA A 357 9.62 15.27 -0.56
N LEU A 358 9.89 15.74 0.66
CA LEU A 358 9.55 17.09 1.12
C LEU A 358 10.29 18.18 0.34
N GLU A 359 11.53 17.94 -0.08
CA GLU A 359 12.33 18.88 -0.87
C GLU A 359 11.67 19.20 -2.23
N THR A 360 10.97 18.23 -2.83
CA THR A 360 10.27 18.39 -4.13
C THR A 360 9.11 19.40 -4.10
N LYS A 361 8.54 19.66 -2.91
CA LYS A 361 7.31 20.45 -2.72
C LYS A 361 6.05 19.85 -3.37
N CYS A 362 6.12 18.62 -3.91
CA CYS A 362 4.95 17.89 -4.37
C CYS A 362 4.11 17.44 -3.16
N ALA A 363 2.81 17.23 -3.40
CA ALA A 363 1.94 16.66 -2.38
C ALA A 363 2.31 15.19 -2.12
N MET A 364 2.28 14.78 -0.87
CA MET A 364 2.42 13.40 -0.44
C MET A 364 1.17 12.97 0.30
N PHE A 365 0.58 11.86 -0.11
CA PHE A 365 -0.55 11.23 0.57
C PHE A 365 -0.12 9.91 1.19
N ILE A 366 -0.52 9.69 2.42
CA ILE A 366 -0.10 8.55 3.24
C ILE A 366 -1.34 7.88 3.81
N THR A 367 -1.38 6.55 3.79
CA THR A 367 -2.45 5.77 4.42
C THR A 367 -1.96 4.99 5.63
N GLY A 368 -2.86 4.48 6.46
CA GLY A 368 -2.57 3.55 7.56
C GLY A 368 -3.50 2.33 7.56
N TYR A 369 -3.15 1.28 8.31
CA TYR A 369 -3.96 0.05 8.41
C TYR A 369 -5.05 0.10 9.49
N ASP A 370 -4.85 0.93 10.50
CA ASP A 370 -5.82 1.27 11.54
C ASP A 370 -5.56 2.70 12.04
N GLU A 371 -6.38 3.16 12.98
CA GLU A 371 -6.28 4.51 13.54
C GLU A 371 -5.00 4.70 14.37
N ALA A 372 -4.61 3.70 15.16
CA ALA A 372 -3.45 3.79 16.04
C ALA A 372 -2.14 3.82 15.23
N ASP A 373 -2.04 2.99 14.20
CA ASP A 373 -0.96 2.94 13.22
C ASP A 373 -0.83 4.27 12.48
N MET A 374 -1.94 4.79 11.94
CA MET A 374 -1.97 6.10 11.27
C MET A 374 -1.50 7.22 12.20
N MET A 375 -2.01 7.27 13.44
CA MET A 375 -1.64 8.32 14.39
C MET A 375 -0.19 8.19 14.88
N ASN A 376 0.34 6.97 14.96
CA ASN A 376 1.75 6.74 15.25
C ASN A 376 2.66 7.25 14.10
N ASP A 377 2.28 7.00 12.85
CA ASP A 377 2.97 7.55 11.68
C ASP A 377 2.92 9.09 11.65
N VAL A 378 1.75 9.67 11.95
CA VAL A 378 1.57 11.13 12.07
C VAL A 378 2.48 11.72 13.15
N ALA A 379 2.45 11.16 14.36
CA ALA A 379 3.27 11.65 15.47
C ALA A 379 4.78 11.55 15.17
N ALA A 380 5.20 10.49 14.49
CA ALA A 380 6.59 10.33 14.07
C ALA A 380 7.01 11.41 13.07
N VAL A 381 6.16 11.72 12.10
CA VAL A 381 6.44 12.77 11.10
C VAL A 381 6.40 14.16 11.73
N GLU A 382 5.45 14.45 12.62
CA GLU A 382 5.41 15.72 13.36
C GLU A 382 6.67 15.93 14.20
N GLN A 383 7.17 14.87 14.84
CA GLN A 383 8.39 14.94 15.65
C GLN A 383 9.66 15.10 14.80
N ASP A 384 9.76 14.36 13.69
CA ASP A 384 11.00 14.32 12.89
C ASP A 384 11.12 15.52 11.93
N TYR A 385 10.00 16.10 11.49
CA TYR A 385 9.97 17.14 10.43
C TYR A 385 9.25 18.42 10.88
N GLN A 386 9.29 18.71 12.18
CA GLN A 386 8.59 19.85 12.75
C GLN A 386 8.97 21.15 12.04
N GLY A 387 7.98 21.80 11.43
CA GLY A 387 8.16 23.07 10.74
C GLY A 387 8.65 22.97 9.29
N GLU A 388 8.99 21.78 8.79
CA GLU A 388 9.46 21.57 7.41
C GLU A 388 8.35 21.22 6.42
N PHE A 389 7.16 20.84 6.91
CA PHE A 389 6.01 20.50 6.10
C PHE A 389 4.77 21.34 6.43
N ASP A 390 3.87 21.41 5.44
CA ASP A 390 2.50 21.88 5.57
C ASP A 390 1.55 20.71 5.39
N TRP A 391 0.47 20.71 6.17
CA TRP A 391 -0.63 19.77 6.01
C TRP A 391 -1.34 20.00 4.67
N VAL A 392 -1.58 18.93 3.91
CA VAL A 392 -2.41 18.91 2.69
C VAL A 392 -3.79 18.35 3.05
N LEU A 393 -3.81 17.22 3.73
CA LEU A 393 -5.01 16.54 4.19
C LEU A 393 -4.79 16.14 5.66
N LYS A 394 -5.68 16.59 6.54
CA LYS A 394 -5.63 16.19 7.95
C LYS A 394 -5.92 14.69 8.08
N PRO A 395 -5.38 14.01 9.11
CA PRO A 395 -5.71 12.62 9.39
C PRO A 395 -7.21 12.40 9.47
N THR A 396 -7.70 11.53 8.59
CA THR A 396 -9.11 11.19 8.48
C THR A 396 -9.27 9.73 8.04
N VAL A 397 -10.47 9.19 8.22
CA VAL A 397 -10.83 7.90 7.66
C VAL A 397 -10.85 8.00 6.13
N ASN A 398 -10.31 7.00 5.46
CA ASN A 398 -10.39 6.88 4.01
C ASN A 398 -11.74 6.28 3.61
N GLU A 399 -12.53 7.03 2.84
CA GLU A 399 -13.82 6.56 2.33
C GLU A 399 -13.67 5.37 1.38
N TYR A 400 -12.51 5.25 0.72
CA TYR A 400 -12.18 4.16 -0.20
C TYR A 400 -11.25 3.11 0.41
N ARG A 401 -11.25 2.99 1.74
CA ARG A 401 -10.63 1.83 2.41
C ARG A 401 -11.27 0.53 1.93
N SER A 402 -10.51 -0.56 1.96
CA SER A 402 -11.06 -1.90 1.71
C SER A 402 -12.14 -2.21 2.73
N LEU A 403 -13.30 -2.71 2.29
CA LEU A 403 -14.34 -3.20 3.20
C LEU A 403 -14.01 -4.61 3.70
N LYS A 404 -13.22 -5.38 2.93
CA LYS A 404 -12.68 -6.67 3.39
C LYS A 404 -11.62 -6.44 4.45
N ARG A 405 -11.78 -7.08 5.60
CA ARG A 405 -10.75 -7.15 6.65
C ARG A 405 -9.72 -8.23 6.34
N ASP A 406 -8.49 -7.97 6.74
CA ASP A 406 -7.45 -8.98 6.79
C ASP A 406 -7.12 -9.31 8.26
N VAL A 407 -6.69 -10.55 8.50
CA VAL A 407 -6.30 -11.03 9.82
C VAL A 407 -4.81 -11.34 9.85
N ASN A 408 -4.16 -10.94 10.93
CA ASN A 408 -2.78 -11.35 11.22
C ASN A 408 -2.75 -12.84 11.61
N LEU A 409 -2.05 -13.66 10.83
CA LEU A 409 -1.97 -15.11 11.09
C LEU A 409 -1.16 -15.48 12.34
N MET A 410 -0.33 -14.54 12.82
CA MET A 410 0.48 -14.71 14.03
C MET A 410 -0.33 -14.39 15.30
N ASP A 411 -1.34 -13.53 15.16
CA ASP A 411 -2.23 -13.12 16.23
C ASP A 411 -3.63 -12.81 15.67
N LEU A 412 -4.54 -13.78 15.79
CA LEU A 412 -5.90 -13.67 15.26
C LEU A 412 -6.77 -12.61 15.95
N ARG A 413 -6.30 -12.03 17.06
CA ARG A 413 -6.95 -10.90 17.72
C ARG A 413 -6.80 -9.61 16.90
N GLN A 414 -5.80 -9.55 16.03
CA GLN A 414 -5.48 -8.37 15.24
C GLN A 414 -6.09 -8.51 13.84
N THR A 415 -7.03 -7.62 13.53
CA THR A 415 -7.62 -7.47 12.19
C THR A 415 -7.40 -6.06 11.71
N ILE A 416 -7.16 -5.89 10.41
CA ILE A 416 -6.83 -4.61 9.80
C ILE A 416 -7.71 -4.35 8.58
N PHE A 417 -7.91 -3.08 8.27
CA PHE A 417 -8.45 -2.66 6.98
C PHE A 417 -7.30 -2.20 6.10
N ALA A 418 -7.24 -2.70 4.87
CA ALA A 418 -6.29 -2.13 3.91
C ALA A 418 -6.71 -0.68 3.60
N ASN A 419 -5.76 0.24 3.77
CA ASN A 419 -5.93 1.69 3.58
C ASN A 419 -7.04 2.30 4.47
N TYR A 420 -7.11 1.94 5.76
CA TYR A 420 -8.09 2.46 6.72
C TYR A 420 -8.20 3.98 6.74
N GLY A 421 -7.08 4.65 7.01
CA GLY A 421 -6.99 6.10 7.15
C GLY A 421 -6.16 6.72 6.03
N ILE A 422 -6.34 8.01 5.81
CA ILE A 422 -5.57 8.80 4.84
C ILE A 422 -5.26 10.18 5.43
N TRP A 423 -4.08 10.67 5.09
CA TRP A 423 -3.60 12.01 5.41
C TRP A 423 -2.61 12.45 4.36
N GLY A 424 -2.18 13.71 4.41
CA GLY A 424 -1.22 14.21 3.45
C GLY A 424 -0.48 15.45 3.90
N ILE A 425 0.73 15.59 3.40
CA ILE A 425 1.67 16.64 3.72
C ILE A 425 2.40 17.09 2.46
N ARG A 426 3.05 18.24 2.51
CA ARG A 426 3.97 18.72 1.48
C ARG A 426 5.08 19.52 2.14
N GLY A 427 6.25 19.62 1.51
CA GLY A 427 7.31 20.50 2.04
C GLY A 427 6.92 21.97 1.99
N LYS A 428 7.31 22.73 3.01
CA LYS A 428 7.05 24.18 3.06
C LYS A 428 7.76 24.92 1.94
N ARG A 429 7.11 25.97 1.43
CA ARG A 429 7.76 27.00 0.62
C ARG A 429 8.14 28.13 1.58
N TYR A 430 9.43 28.46 1.64
CA TYR A 430 9.85 29.68 2.32
C TYR A 430 9.54 30.84 1.36
N ASP A 431 8.52 31.62 1.66
CA ASP A 431 8.26 32.84 0.93
C ASP A 431 9.45 33.78 1.14
N VAL A 432 10.01 34.31 0.06
CA VAL A 432 11.02 35.36 0.14
C VAL A 432 10.32 36.61 0.67
N THR A 433 10.46 36.88 1.96
CA THR A 433 10.04 38.16 2.53
C THR A 433 10.97 39.23 1.97
N HIS A 434 10.53 39.96 0.94
CA HIS A 434 11.16 41.24 0.61
C HIS A 434 10.92 42.15 1.80
N ASN A 435 11.96 42.37 2.62
CA ASN A 435 11.93 43.37 3.66
C ASN A 435 12.04 44.74 2.96
N PRO A 436 10.97 45.57 2.93
CA PRO A 436 11.00 46.82 2.19
C PRO A 436 11.94 47.86 2.82
N GLU A 437 12.46 47.60 4.02
CA GLU A 437 13.35 48.51 4.78
C GLU A 437 14.85 48.31 4.53
N GLU A 438 15.27 47.33 3.71
CA GLU A 438 16.70 47.12 3.39
C GLU A 438 17.17 47.75 2.07
N ASN A 439 16.29 48.52 1.38
CA ASN A 439 16.60 49.19 0.12
C ASN A 439 16.41 50.73 0.17
N GLU A 440 16.63 51.37 1.32
CA GLU A 440 16.81 52.83 1.40
C GLU A 440 18.24 53.22 1.81
#